data_AF-A0A3B9PBS1-F1
#
_entry.id   AF-A0A3B9PBS1-F1
#
_cell.length_a   1.000
_cell.length_b   1.000
_cell.length_c   1.000
_cell.angle_alpha   90.00
_cell.angle_beta   90.00
_cell.angle_gamma   90.00
#
_symmetry.space_group_name_H-M   'P 1'
#
loop_
_entity.id
_entity.type
_entity.pdbx_description
1 polymer ?
#
loop_
_entity_poly.entity_id
_entity_poly.type
_entity_poly.pdbx_seq_one_letter_code
_entity_poly.pdbx_strand_id
1 'polypeptide(L)'
;MSRLGLPSEFVLDRYHLYRNARQAYGFTAQTGNWIHQITQEGLEAALPDMLEAMSSATPAKAKKMRQFVQYLIKNRDSLLDPDCRAHLQPGVHRLGAIEGNVDKLVVRRLKGRGRSWSLEGAKAMLAVCRHKDKLKQRAFKPFEKSPAKKHRNDKKAKYDKGEWLQAGVPSLYSSHQNRPCAAPFG
;
A
#
# COMPACT_ATOMS: atom_id res chain seq x y z
N MET A 1 11.76 -21.09 17.92
CA MET A 1 11.11 -21.18 19.25
C MET A 1 10.25 -19.93 19.46
N SER A 2 8.97 -20.11 19.78
CA SER A 2 8.08 -18.98 20.13
C SER A 2 8.60 -18.33 21.42
N ARG A 3 8.51 -16.99 21.54
CA ARG A 3 9.03 -16.24 22.71
C ARG A 3 8.36 -16.60 24.05
N LEU A 4 7.34 -17.46 24.03
CA LEU A 4 6.51 -17.82 25.17
C LEU A 4 6.48 -19.33 25.44
N GLY A 5 7.21 -20.16 24.67
CA GLY A 5 7.17 -21.62 24.81
C GLY A 5 5.82 -22.26 24.46
N LEU A 6 4.87 -21.47 23.94
CA LEU A 6 3.57 -21.97 23.51
C LEU A 6 3.70 -22.70 22.18
N PRO A 7 2.92 -23.78 21.97
CA PRO A 7 2.79 -24.41 20.66
C PRO A 7 2.31 -23.35 19.67
N SER A 8 3.06 -23.19 18.59
CA SER A 8 2.77 -22.22 17.55
C SER A 8 2.71 -22.95 16.22
N GLU A 9 1.59 -22.79 15.51
CA GLU A 9 1.45 -23.32 14.16
C GLU A 9 1.67 -22.25 13.12
N PHE A 10 2.38 -22.63 12.06
CA PHE A 10 2.55 -21.79 10.90
C PHE A 10 1.37 -21.98 9.94
N VAL A 11 0.78 -20.85 9.54
CA VAL A 11 -0.28 -20.78 8.53
C VAL A 11 0.18 -19.81 7.46
N LEU A 12 0.09 -20.24 6.21
CA LEU A 12 0.47 -19.39 5.09
C LEU A 12 -0.52 -18.23 4.95
N ASP A 13 0.01 -17.01 4.76
CA ASP A 13 -0.82 -15.83 4.58
C ASP A 13 -1.68 -15.93 3.31
N ARG A 14 -3.00 -15.80 3.49
CA ARG A 14 -3.99 -15.97 2.40
C ARG A 14 -3.87 -14.89 1.33
N TYR A 15 -3.55 -13.66 1.72
CA TYR A 15 -3.36 -12.61 0.74
C TYR A 15 -2.23 -12.92 -0.24
N HIS A 16 -1.06 -13.30 0.29
CA HIS A 16 0.09 -13.67 -0.54
C HIS A 16 -0.21 -14.91 -1.40
N LEU A 17 -0.92 -15.89 -0.85
CA LEU A 17 -1.36 -17.07 -1.60
C LEU A 17 -2.22 -16.68 -2.81
N TYR A 18 -3.30 -15.90 -2.61
CA TYR A 18 -4.17 -15.45 -3.70
C TYR A 18 -3.44 -14.52 -4.69
N ARG A 19 -2.61 -13.61 -4.20
CA ARG A 19 -1.84 -12.69 -5.04
C ARG A 19 -0.90 -13.45 -5.96
N ASN A 20 -0.13 -14.39 -5.42
CA ASN A 20 0.82 -15.19 -6.18
C ASN A 20 0.10 -16.11 -7.19
N ALA A 21 -1.03 -16.70 -6.79
CA ALA A 21 -1.87 -17.51 -7.67
C ALA A 21 -2.35 -16.71 -8.89
N ARG A 22 -2.89 -15.50 -8.65
CA ARG A 22 -3.37 -14.59 -9.72
C ARG A 22 -2.24 -14.13 -10.64
N GLN A 23 -1.03 -13.95 -10.12
CA GLN A 23 0.14 -13.61 -10.94
C GLN A 23 0.60 -14.77 -11.84
N ALA A 24 0.39 -16.02 -11.41
CA ALA A 24 0.79 -17.21 -12.15
C ALA A 24 -0.29 -17.71 -13.13
N TYR A 25 -1.54 -17.85 -12.65
CA TYR A 25 -2.65 -18.47 -13.38
C TYR A 25 -3.67 -17.47 -13.93
N GLY A 26 -3.64 -16.23 -13.43
CA GLY A 26 -4.54 -15.14 -13.87
C GLY A 26 -5.71 -14.89 -12.93
N PHE A 27 -6.44 -13.81 -13.19
CA PHE A 27 -7.61 -13.36 -12.43
C PHE A 27 -8.88 -14.06 -12.91
N THR A 28 -8.96 -15.38 -12.72
CA THR A 28 -10.13 -16.19 -13.10
C THR A 28 -10.82 -16.78 -11.88
N ALA A 29 -12.08 -17.15 -12.03
CA ALA A 29 -12.82 -17.90 -11.01
C ALA A 29 -12.11 -19.22 -10.66
N GLN A 30 -11.59 -19.92 -11.68
CA GLN A 30 -10.84 -21.17 -11.50
C GLN A 30 -9.62 -21.01 -10.59
N THR A 31 -8.83 -19.94 -10.77
CA THR A 31 -7.71 -19.64 -9.87
C THR A 31 -8.20 -19.48 -8.43
N GLY A 32 -9.35 -18.84 -8.22
CA GLY A 32 -9.96 -18.72 -6.90
C GLY A 32 -10.37 -20.06 -6.30
N ASN A 33 -11.01 -20.91 -7.11
CA ASN A 33 -11.50 -22.22 -6.74
C ASN A 33 -10.36 -23.16 -6.33
N TRP A 34 -9.27 -23.20 -7.10
CA TRP A 34 -8.09 -23.99 -6.74
C TRP A 34 -7.52 -23.58 -5.39
N ILE A 35 -7.41 -22.27 -5.12
CA ILE A 35 -6.90 -21.81 -3.83
C ILE A 35 -7.85 -22.22 -2.71
N HIS A 36 -9.16 -22.09 -2.90
CA HIS A 36 -10.14 -22.55 -1.93
C HIS A 36 -10.02 -24.05 -1.64
N GLN A 37 -9.94 -24.89 -2.67
CA GLN A 37 -9.72 -26.33 -2.52
C GLN A 37 -8.41 -26.62 -1.76
N ILE A 38 -7.33 -25.92 -2.10
CA ILE A 38 -6.04 -26.08 -1.42
C ILE A 38 -6.13 -25.76 0.06
N THR A 39 -6.89 -24.73 0.46
CA THR A 39 -6.98 -24.37 1.88
C THR A 39 -7.90 -25.27 2.68
N GLN A 40 -8.83 -25.97 2.03
CA GLN A 40 -9.82 -26.84 2.69
C GLN A 40 -9.42 -28.32 2.69
N GLU A 41 -8.90 -28.79 1.56
CA GLU A 41 -8.68 -30.22 1.26
C GLU A 41 -7.20 -30.57 1.11
N GLY A 42 -6.34 -29.57 0.87
CA GLY A 42 -4.90 -29.75 0.71
C GLY A 42 -4.43 -29.56 -0.73
N LEU A 43 -3.11 -29.54 -0.92
CA LEU A 43 -2.48 -29.23 -2.20
C LEU A 43 -2.94 -30.17 -3.33
N GLU A 44 -3.12 -31.43 -2.97
CA GLU A 44 -3.40 -32.54 -3.89
C GLU A 44 -4.75 -32.37 -4.59
N ALA A 45 -5.71 -31.68 -3.95
CA ALA A 45 -7.06 -31.47 -4.50
C ALA A 45 -7.08 -30.61 -5.76
N ALA A 46 -6.08 -29.74 -5.96
CA ALA A 46 -6.02 -28.83 -7.11
C ALA A 46 -4.77 -28.99 -7.97
N LEU A 47 -3.74 -29.69 -7.47
CA LEU A 47 -2.45 -29.79 -8.15
C LEU A 47 -2.53 -30.40 -9.57
N PRO A 48 -3.31 -31.48 -9.83
CA PRO A 48 -3.41 -32.05 -11.17
C PRO A 48 -3.90 -31.04 -12.22
N ASP A 49 -5.03 -30.37 -11.97
CA ASP A 49 -5.61 -29.35 -12.85
C ASP A 49 -4.63 -28.18 -13.08
N MET A 50 -3.91 -27.78 -12.03
CA MET A 50 -2.91 -26.72 -12.12
C MET A 50 -1.71 -27.12 -13.00
N LEU A 51 -1.32 -28.40 -12.99
CA LEU A 51 -0.25 -28.92 -13.84
C LEU A 51 -0.73 -29.05 -15.30
N GLU A 52 -1.97 -29.49 -15.50
CA GLU A 52 -2.60 -29.51 -16.83
C GLU A 52 -2.63 -28.11 -17.46
N ALA A 53 -3.13 -27.12 -16.72
CA ALA A 53 -3.16 -25.72 -17.16
C ALA A 53 -1.76 -25.15 -17.46
N MET A 54 -0.71 -25.65 -16.78
CA MET A 54 0.67 -25.27 -17.04
C MET A 54 1.22 -25.90 -18.33
N SER A 55 0.79 -27.12 -18.67
CA SER A 55 1.25 -27.83 -19.87
C SER A 55 0.87 -27.11 -21.17
N SER A 56 -0.30 -26.46 -21.18
CA SER A 56 -0.84 -25.70 -22.31
C SER A 56 -0.36 -24.23 -22.34
N ALA A 57 0.52 -23.81 -21.43
CA ALA A 57 0.95 -22.43 -21.29
C ALA A 57 2.21 -22.10 -22.13
N THR A 58 2.36 -20.84 -22.52
CA THR A 58 3.60 -20.37 -23.14
C THR A 58 4.80 -20.55 -22.20
N PRO A 59 6.04 -20.73 -22.70
CA PRO A 59 7.21 -20.97 -21.85
C PRO A 59 7.41 -19.92 -20.75
N ALA A 60 7.16 -18.64 -21.06
CA ALA A 60 7.26 -17.54 -20.11
C ALA A 60 6.20 -17.63 -18.99
N LYS A 61 4.96 -18.04 -19.32
CA LYS A 61 3.87 -18.22 -18.36
C LYS A 61 4.09 -19.49 -17.53
N ALA A 62 4.49 -20.59 -18.16
CA ALA A 62 4.82 -21.86 -17.52
C ALA A 62 5.93 -21.70 -16.47
N LYS A 63 6.94 -20.84 -16.72
CA LYS A 63 7.97 -20.51 -15.71
C LYS A 63 7.36 -19.93 -14.43
N LYS A 64 6.42 -18.98 -14.54
CA LYS A 64 5.74 -18.38 -13.38
C LYS A 64 4.84 -19.39 -12.66
N MET A 65 4.12 -20.21 -13.41
CA MET A 65 3.30 -21.30 -12.87
C MET A 65 4.15 -22.30 -12.07
N ARG A 66 5.28 -22.72 -12.63
CA ARG A 66 6.22 -23.62 -11.95
C ARG A 66 6.78 -23.03 -10.66
N GLN A 67 7.15 -21.75 -10.66
CA GLN A 67 7.59 -21.05 -9.46
C GLN A 67 6.50 -21.02 -8.38
N PHE A 68 5.23 -20.82 -8.79
CA PHE A 68 4.11 -20.87 -7.86
C PHE A 68 3.86 -22.27 -7.30
N VAL A 69 3.90 -23.31 -8.14
CA VAL A 69 3.78 -24.71 -7.68
C VAL A 69 4.90 -25.06 -6.70
N GLN A 70 6.14 -24.67 -6.98
CA GLN A 70 7.26 -24.85 -6.04
C GLN A 70 7.04 -24.10 -4.72
N TYR A 71 6.48 -22.89 -4.78
CA TYR A 71 6.09 -22.14 -3.60
C TYR A 71 5.03 -22.89 -2.77
N LEU A 72 4.03 -23.50 -3.41
CA LEU A 72 3.03 -24.31 -2.72
C LEU A 72 3.65 -25.55 -2.06
N ILE A 73 4.45 -26.32 -2.79
CA ILE A 73 5.12 -27.53 -2.28
C ILE A 73 5.99 -27.19 -1.06
N LYS A 74 6.75 -26.09 -1.13
CA LYS A 74 7.60 -25.62 -0.01
C LYS A 74 6.78 -25.27 1.24
N ASN A 75 5.53 -24.87 1.08
CA ASN A 75 4.66 -24.45 2.17
C ASN A 75 3.51 -25.45 2.43
N ARG A 76 3.62 -26.70 1.94
CA ARG A 76 2.54 -27.70 1.94
C ARG A 76 1.83 -27.82 3.30
N ASP A 77 2.61 -27.94 4.37
CA ASP A 77 2.09 -28.17 5.72
C ASP A 77 1.33 -26.95 6.28
N SER A 78 1.55 -25.76 5.72
CA SER A 78 0.89 -24.53 6.16
C SER A 78 -0.24 -24.06 5.26
N LEU A 79 -0.56 -24.82 4.20
CA LEU A 79 -1.61 -24.48 3.24
C LEU A 79 -3.01 -24.67 3.81
N LEU A 80 -3.24 -25.73 4.59
CA LEU A 80 -4.56 -26.01 5.18
C LEU A 80 -4.94 -24.93 6.18
N ASP A 81 -6.21 -24.51 6.11
CA ASP A 81 -6.82 -23.65 7.11
C ASP A 81 -6.77 -24.36 8.48
N PRO A 82 -6.50 -23.60 9.57
CA PRO A 82 -6.39 -24.18 10.92
C PRO A 82 -7.54 -25.12 11.27
N ASP A 83 -8.75 -24.77 10.86
CA ASP A 83 -9.98 -25.48 11.24
C ASP A 83 -10.21 -26.75 10.40
N CYS A 84 -9.49 -26.87 9.29
CA CYS A 84 -9.42 -28.08 8.48
C CYS A 84 -8.31 -29.02 8.97
N ARG A 85 -7.53 -28.61 10.00
CA ARG A 85 -6.49 -29.46 10.59
C ARG A 85 -7.08 -30.26 11.74
N ALA A 86 -6.98 -31.58 11.63
CA ALA A 86 -7.53 -32.52 12.61
C ALA A 86 -7.01 -32.33 14.05
N HIS A 87 -5.88 -31.62 14.24
CA HIS A 87 -5.24 -31.40 15.54
C HIS A 87 -5.53 -30.03 16.16
N LEU A 88 -6.30 -29.17 15.50
CA LEU A 88 -6.66 -27.84 16.00
C LEU A 88 -8.15 -27.72 16.30
N GLN A 89 -8.49 -26.88 17.29
CA GLN A 89 -9.89 -26.60 17.60
C GLN A 89 -10.51 -25.66 16.56
N PRO A 90 -11.74 -25.92 16.09
CA PRO A 90 -12.47 -25.01 15.22
C PRO A 90 -12.69 -23.63 15.84
N GLY A 91 -12.51 -22.56 15.06
CA GLY A 91 -12.80 -21.18 15.44
C GLY A 91 -11.63 -20.19 15.28
N VAL A 92 -10.48 -20.61 14.74
CA VAL A 92 -9.28 -19.76 14.56
C VAL A 92 -9.37 -18.88 13.29
N HIS A 93 -10.53 -18.89 12.63
CA HIS A 93 -10.76 -18.23 11.35
C HIS A 93 -10.87 -16.72 11.59
N ARG A 94 -9.80 -15.97 11.27
CA ARG A 94 -9.85 -14.64 10.60
C ARG A 94 -8.50 -13.91 10.72
N LEU A 95 -7.51 -14.34 9.93
CA LEU A 95 -6.28 -13.55 9.70
C LEU A 95 -6.46 -12.44 8.63
N GLY A 96 -7.55 -12.48 7.85
CA GLY A 96 -7.85 -11.49 6.80
C GLY A 96 -8.09 -10.06 7.29
N ALA A 97 -8.22 -9.83 8.59
CA ALA A 97 -8.35 -8.49 9.17
C ALA A 97 -7.05 -7.66 9.09
N ILE A 98 -5.88 -8.32 8.94
CA ILE A 98 -4.58 -7.64 8.87
C ILE A 98 -4.46 -6.80 7.60
N GLU A 99 -4.87 -7.32 6.45
CA GLU A 99 -4.67 -6.65 5.16
C GLU A 99 -5.50 -5.37 5.07
N GLY A 100 -6.78 -5.42 5.47
CA GLY A 100 -7.64 -4.24 5.51
C GLY A 100 -7.12 -3.16 6.45
N ASN A 101 -6.52 -3.54 7.57
CA ASN A 101 -5.94 -2.58 8.53
C ASN A 101 -4.63 -1.97 8.02
N VAL A 102 -3.72 -2.76 7.45
CA VAL A 102 -2.45 -2.26 6.91
C VAL A 102 -2.68 -1.40 5.66
N ASP A 103 -3.49 -1.87 4.72
CA ASP A 103 -3.73 -1.16 3.46
C ASP A 103 -4.49 0.16 3.69
N LYS A 104 -5.58 0.13 4.47
CA LYS A 104 -6.40 1.33 4.70
C LYS A 104 -5.73 2.36 5.61
N LEU A 105 -5.02 1.94 6.66
CA LEU A 105 -4.48 2.87 7.66
C LEU A 105 -3.04 3.30 7.37
N VAL A 106 -2.20 2.38 6.91
CA VAL A 106 -0.75 2.61 6.77
C VAL A 106 -0.41 2.98 5.34
N VAL A 107 -0.82 2.17 4.35
CA VAL A 107 -0.46 2.41 2.94
C VAL A 107 -1.03 3.73 2.43
N ARG A 108 -2.30 4.05 2.71
CA ARG A 108 -2.89 5.36 2.31
C ARG A 108 -2.19 6.59 2.90
N ARG A 109 -1.46 6.44 4.01
CA ARG A 109 -0.74 7.55 4.65
C ARG A 109 0.72 7.63 4.24
N LEU A 110 1.34 6.49 3.96
CA LEU A 110 2.75 6.44 3.56
C LEU A 110 2.93 6.54 2.04
N LYS A 111 2.03 5.94 1.25
CA LYS A 111 2.08 5.87 -0.22
C LYS A 111 1.16 6.92 -0.85
N GLY A 112 1.56 7.47 -2.00
CA GLY A 112 0.72 8.39 -2.81
C GLY A 112 0.74 9.86 -2.41
N ARG A 113 1.64 10.29 -1.51
CA ARG A 113 1.77 11.69 -1.06
C ARG A 113 3.04 12.40 -1.54
N GLY A 114 3.85 11.77 -2.41
CA GLY A 114 5.09 12.33 -2.93
C GLY A 114 6.18 12.57 -1.87
N ARG A 115 6.13 11.84 -0.74
CA ARG A 115 7.08 11.96 0.37
C ARG A 115 7.94 10.72 0.50
N SER A 116 9.24 10.88 0.67
CA SER A 116 10.11 9.84 1.19
C SER A 116 9.99 9.83 2.72
N TRP A 117 9.89 8.64 3.30
CA TRP A 117 9.80 8.47 4.75
C TRP A 117 11.12 7.91 5.27
N SER A 118 11.71 8.55 6.27
CA SER A 118 12.76 7.92 7.07
C SER A 118 12.17 6.75 7.87
N LEU A 119 13.02 5.81 8.30
CA LEU A 119 12.60 4.70 9.15
C LEU A 119 11.92 5.20 10.44
N GLU A 120 12.47 6.26 11.04
CA GLU A 120 11.89 6.92 12.21
C GLU A 120 10.53 7.55 11.90
N GLY A 121 10.41 8.25 10.77
CA GLY A 121 9.15 8.84 10.32
C GLY A 121 8.06 7.79 10.09
N ALA A 122 8.41 6.64 9.53
CA ALA A 122 7.50 5.51 9.35
C ALA A 122 7.06 4.92 10.71
N LYS A 123 7.98 4.72 11.66
CA LYS A 123 7.67 4.27 13.03
C LYS A 123 6.74 5.25 13.75
N ALA A 124 7.03 6.54 13.66
CA ALA A 124 6.17 7.58 14.24
C ALA A 124 4.77 7.57 13.61
N MET A 125 4.66 7.41 12.29
CA MET A 125 3.37 7.30 11.61
C MET A 125 2.58 6.07 12.09
N LEU A 126 3.23 4.91 12.26
CA LEU A 126 2.59 3.71 12.81
C LEU A 126 2.08 3.95 14.24
N ALA A 127 2.85 4.65 15.09
CA ALA A 127 2.42 5.02 16.43
C ALA A 127 1.19 5.94 16.40
N VAL A 128 1.16 6.93 15.49
CA VAL A 128 -0.02 7.79 15.28
C VAL A 128 -1.24 6.97 14.83
N CYS A 129 -1.07 6.04 13.90
CA CYS A 129 -2.16 5.16 13.45
C CYS A 129 -2.70 4.29 14.60
N ARG A 130 -1.82 3.72 15.44
CA ARG A 130 -2.18 2.91 16.61
C ARG A 130 -2.98 3.70 17.66
N HIS A 131 -2.69 4.99 17.82
CA HIS A 131 -3.31 5.85 18.83
C HIS A 131 -4.32 6.87 18.27
N LYS A 132 -4.75 6.69 17.01
CA LYS A 132 -5.59 7.65 16.28
C LYS A 132 -6.83 8.08 17.07
N ASP A 133 -7.54 7.17 17.73
CA ASP A 133 -8.77 7.51 18.44
C ASP A 133 -8.51 8.27 19.75
N LYS A 134 -7.42 7.93 20.46
CA LYS A 134 -6.95 8.69 21.63
C LYS A 134 -6.49 10.10 21.22
N LEU A 135 -5.83 10.20 20.08
CA LEU A 135 -5.42 11.48 19.50
C LEU A 135 -6.64 12.29 19.06
N LYS A 136 -7.66 11.71 18.40
CA LYS A 136 -8.88 12.43 18.05
C LYS A 136 -9.56 13.08 19.27
N GLN A 137 -9.61 12.37 20.38
CA GLN A 137 -10.25 12.86 21.61
C GLN A 137 -9.44 13.93 22.36
N ARG A 138 -8.13 14.07 22.08
CA ARG A 138 -7.22 14.97 22.84
C ARG A 138 -6.40 15.95 21.99
N ALA A 139 -6.39 15.84 20.67
CA ALA A 139 -5.50 16.60 19.78
C ALA A 139 -6.02 17.99 19.41
N PHE A 140 -7.30 18.25 19.61
CA PHE A 140 -7.90 19.57 19.40
C PHE A 140 -8.64 20.02 20.66
N LYS A 141 -7.93 20.19 21.77
CA LYS A 141 -8.34 21.31 22.63
C LYS A 141 -8.09 22.56 21.79
N PRO A 142 -9.07 23.47 21.59
CA PRO A 142 -8.79 24.74 20.95
C PRO A 142 -7.55 25.30 21.63
N PHE A 143 -6.53 25.63 20.85
CA PHE A 143 -5.41 26.39 21.38
C PHE A 143 -6.04 27.67 21.91
N GLU A 144 -6.24 27.79 23.22
CA GLU A 144 -6.67 29.02 23.83
C GLU A 144 -5.57 30.02 23.48
N LYS A 145 -5.82 30.85 22.47
CA LYS A 145 -4.94 31.96 22.15
C LYS A 145 -4.97 32.83 23.40
N SER A 146 -3.92 32.76 24.23
CA SER A 146 -3.68 33.80 25.22
C SER A 146 -3.81 35.13 24.46
N PRO A 147 -4.64 36.09 24.91
CA PRO A 147 -4.81 37.34 24.19
C PRO A 147 -3.41 37.95 24.03
N ALA A 148 -2.98 38.09 22.77
CA ALA A 148 -1.67 38.63 22.48
C ALA A 148 -1.56 40.00 23.16
N LYS A 149 -0.60 40.18 24.06
CA LYS A 149 -0.28 41.49 24.63
C LYS A 149 0.11 42.38 23.45
N LYS A 150 -0.78 43.30 23.06
CA LYS A 150 -0.50 44.29 22.01
C LYS A 150 0.59 45.23 22.53
N HIS A 151 1.84 44.95 22.22
CA HIS A 151 2.86 45.99 22.23
C HIS A 151 2.57 46.92 21.05
N ARG A 152 2.04 48.11 21.35
CA ARG A 152 2.00 49.23 20.39
C ARG A 152 3.44 49.66 20.16
N ASN A 153 4.05 49.16 19.08
CA ASN A 153 5.25 49.78 18.54
C ASN A 153 4.78 50.94 17.67
N ASP A 154 5.08 52.17 18.10
CA ASP A 154 4.92 53.37 17.28
C ASP A 154 5.81 53.23 16.04
N LYS A 155 5.18 53.06 14.88
CA LYS A 155 5.87 52.99 13.59
C LYS A 155 6.33 54.39 13.20
N LYS A 156 7.66 54.61 13.16
CA LYS A 156 8.24 55.73 12.40
C LYS A 156 7.96 55.57 10.91
N ALA A 157 7.95 56.72 10.22
CA ALA A 157 7.38 56.99 8.90
C ALA A 157 7.89 56.12 7.73
N LYS A 158 7.06 56.09 6.68
CA LYS A 158 7.10 55.25 5.47
C LYS A 158 8.41 55.39 4.67
N TYR A 159 8.96 54.25 4.27
CA TYR A 159 9.91 54.13 3.17
C TYR A 159 9.14 54.17 1.84
N ASP A 160 9.55 55.05 0.92
CA ASP A 160 8.98 55.18 -0.41
C ASP A 160 9.33 53.94 -1.26
N LYS A 161 8.34 53.37 -1.95
CA LYS A 161 8.44 52.10 -2.69
C LYS A 161 8.55 52.31 -4.21
N GLY A 162 8.69 53.55 -4.68
CA GLY A 162 8.72 53.87 -6.11
C GLY A 162 9.97 53.39 -6.86
N GLU A 163 11.08 53.11 -6.18
CA GLU A 163 12.38 52.83 -6.82
C GLU A 163 12.46 51.43 -7.46
N TRP A 164 11.82 50.41 -6.88
CA TRP A 164 11.79 49.05 -7.44
C TRP A 164 10.90 48.96 -8.71
N LEU A 165 9.92 49.85 -8.88
CA LEU A 165 9.04 49.85 -10.05
C LEU A 165 9.72 50.33 -11.33
N GLN A 166 10.95 50.82 -11.26
CA GLN A 166 11.73 51.31 -12.42
C GLN A 166 12.67 50.24 -13.00
N ALA A 167 12.70 49.02 -12.46
CA ALA A 167 13.51 47.94 -13.01
C ALA A 167 12.84 47.36 -14.28
N GLY A 168 13.43 47.61 -15.45
CA GLY A 168 12.97 47.06 -16.73
C GLY A 168 12.99 45.54 -16.74
N VAL A 169 11.87 44.91 -17.13
CA VAL A 169 11.71 43.45 -17.20
C VAL A 169 12.13 42.95 -18.59
N PRO A 170 13.23 42.18 -18.73
CA PRO A 170 13.73 41.74 -20.04
C PRO A 170 12.77 40.80 -20.80
N SER A 171 11.79 40.19 -20.12
CA SER A 171 10.82 39.28 -20.77
C SER A 171 9.81 40.00 -21.67
N LEU A 172 9.68 41.33 -21.56
CA LEU A 172 8.80 42.12 -22.42
C LEU A 172 9.46 42.53 -23.73
N TYR A 173 10.77 42.29 -23.87
CA TYR A 173 11.54 42.48 -25.10
C TYR A 173 12.06 41.13 -25.61
N SER A 174 11.17 40.13 -25.74
CA SER A 174 11.50 38.96 -26.56
C SER A 174 11.35 39.34 -28.03
N SER A 175 12.48 39.37 -28.73
CA SER A 175 12.61 39.54 -30.17
C SER A 175 11.95 38.39 -30.93
N HIS A 176 10.63 38.41 -31.10
CA HIS A 176 9.91 37.66 -32.14
C HIS A 176 8.50 38.26 -32.32
N GLN A 177 8.44 39.54 -32.68
CA GLN A 177 7.29 40.09 -33.40
C GLN A 177 7.50 39.82 -34.90
N ASN A 178 6.41 39.48 -35.60
CA ASN A 178 6.31 39.26 -37.05
C ASN A 178 6.73 37.88 -37.60
N ARG A 179 5.95 36.84 -37.30
CA ARG A 179 5.60 35.84 -38.33
C ARG A 179 4.08 35.67 -38.40
N PRO A 180 3.45 35.85 -39.58
CA PRO A 180 2.05 35.53 -39.77
C PRO A 180 1.86 34.00 -39.78
N CYS A 181 0.84 33.52 -39.07
CA CYS A 181 0.48 32.11 -39.06
C CYS A 181 -0.17 31.74 -40.40
N ALA A 182 0.54 31.01 -41.26
CA ALA A 182 -0.07 30.27 -42.35
C ALA A 182 -0.62 28.94 -41.82
N ALA A 183 -1.91 28.70 -42.02
CA ALA A 183 -2.53 27.39 -41.84
C ALA A 183 -2.50 26.64 -43.18
N PRO A 184 -2.16 25.34 -43.21
CA PRO A 184 -2.67 24.45 -44.24
C PRO A 184 -3.90 23.73 -43.69
N PHE A 185 -5.04 23.99 -44.34
CA PHE A 185 -6.13 23.02 -44.45
C PHE A 185 -5.62 21.75 -45.17
N GLY A 186 -6.34 20.64 -44.96
CA GLY A 186 -6.07 19.35 -45.61
C GLY A 186 -6.39 19.30 -47.10
#